data_AF-A0A943L4Q8-F1
#
_entry.id   AF-A0A943L4Q8-F1
#
_cell.length_a   1.000
_cell.length_b   1.000
_cell.length_c   1.000
_cell.angle_alpha   90.00
_cell.angle_beta   90.00
_cell.angle_gamma   90.00
#
_symmetry.space_group_name_H-M   'P 1'
#
loop_
_entity.id
_entity.type
_entity.pdbx_description
1 polymer ?
#
loop_
_entity_poly.entity_id
_entity_poly.type
_entity_poly.pdbx_seq_one_letter_code
_entity_poly.pdbx_strand_id
1 'polypeptide(L)'
;ITRLRPGEKLYEELLMSEEGLTDTSNKKIYIGKPTFISMDKLEKKLNELQALLLEEDIEIVKEKMEEIVPTYSRVDYSKKSRKDLEVAISKDKE
;
A
#
# COMPACT_ATOMS: atom_id res chain seq x y z
N ILE A 1 20.93 -7.43 -16.79
CA ILE A 1 19.57 -6.88 -16.54
C ILE A 1 19.33 -6.99 -15.04
N THR A 2 19.15 -5.85 -14.38
CA THR A 2 18.90 -5.72 -12.93
C THR A 2 17.62 -6.46 -12.54
N ARG A 3 17.71 -7.37 -11.58
CA ARG A 3 16.54 -8.06 -11.01
C ARG A 3 15.99 -7.20 -9.87
N LEU A 4 14.68 -7.07 -9.78
CA LEU A 4 13.99 -6.38 -8.67
C LEU A 4 14.35 -7.03 -7.33
N ARG A 5 14.57 -6.21 -6.31
CA ARG A 5 14.78 -6.68 -4.93
C ARG A 5 13.42 -7.06 -4.30
N PRO A 6 13.41 -7.92 -3.27
CA PRO A 6 12.18 -8.22 -2.54
C PRO A 6 11.51 -6.95 -2.04
N GLY A 7 10.23 -6.79 -2.36
CA GLY A 7 9.43 -5.60 -2.03
C GLY A 7 9.52 -4.43 -3.01
N GLU A 8 10.36 -4.47 -4.04
CA GLU A 8 10.43 -3.40 -5.04
C GLU A 8 9.31 -3.50 -6.09
N LYS A 9 8.58 -2.41 -6.29
CA LYS A 9 7.70 -2.24 -7.44
C LYS A 9 8.50 -1.73 -8.64
N LEU A 10 8.16 -2.20 -9.83
CA LEU A 10 8.74 -1.69 -11.08
C LEU A 10 8.19 -0.30 -11.45
N TYR A 11 6.93 -0.07 -11.07
CA TYR A 11 6.21 1.18 -11.27
C TYR A 11 5.42 1.47 -9.99
N GLU A 12 5.50 2.69 -9.50
CA GLU A 12 4.67 3.20 -8.41
C GLU A 12 3.30 3.63 -8.94
N GLU A 13 2.31 3.67 -8.06
CA GLU A 13 0.98 4.19 -8.36
C GLU A 13 1.05 5.72 -8.47
N LEU A 14 0.34 6.31 -9.44
CA LEU A 14 0.09 7.74 -9.44
C LEU A 14 -0.87 8.05 -8.27
N LEU A 15 -0.75 9.24 -7.66
CA LEU A 15 -1.74 9.70 -6.67
C LEU A 15 -3.10 9.80 -7.36
N MET A 16 -3.98 8.81 -7.11
CA MET A 16 -5.30 8.72 -7.73
C MET A 16 -6.30 9.59 -6.99
N SER A 17 -7.31 10.09 -7.71
CA SER A 17 -8.46 10.80 -7.14
C SER A 17 -9.24 9.96 -6.11
N GLU A 18 -9.06 8.64 -6.11
CA GLU A 18 -9.63 7.70 -5.13
C GLU A 18 -9.07 7.90 -3.71
N GLU A 19 -7.90 8.54 -3.56
CA GLU A 19 -7.35 8.96 -2.25
C GLU A 19 -8.05 10.21 -1.66
N GLY A 20 -9.10 10.72 -2.33
CA GLY A 20 -9.89 11.84 -1.86
C GLY A 20 -9.11 13.16 -1.86
N LEU A 21 -8.42 13.45 -2.97
CA LEU A 21 -7.62 14.66 -3.12
C LEU A 21 -8.53 15.91 -3.18
N THR A 22 -8.24 16.88 -2.31
CA THR A 22 -8.87 18.20 -2.32
C THR A 22 -7.90 19.22 -2.90
N ASP A 23 -8.35 20.03 -3.84
CA ASP A 23 -7.54 21.07 -4.46
C ASP A 23 -7.08 22.12 -3.45
N THR A 24 -5.86 22.63 -3.63
CA THR A 24 -5.40 23.86 -2.99
C THR A 24 -5.39 25.01 -4.00
N SER A 25 -5.04 26.22 -3.56
CA SER A 25 -4.84 27.36 -4.47
C SER A 25 -3.70 27.13 -5.48
N ASN A 26 -2.78 26.20 -5.21
CA ASN A 26 -1.72 25.82 -6.13
C ASN A 26 -2.10 24.55 -6.91
N LYS A 27 -2.12 24.65 -8.24
CA LYS A 27 -2.51 23.56 -9.17
C LYS A 27 -1.63 22.29 -9.11
N LYS A 28 -0.53 22.31 -8.36
CA LYS A 28 0.37 21.15 -8.16
C LYS A 28 0.30 20.57 -6.74
N ILE A 29 -0.52 21.14 -5.85
CA ILE A 29 -0.61 20.73 -4.46
C ILE A 29 -2.05 20.33 -4.16
N TYR A 30 -2.21 19.11 -3.66
CA TYR A 30 -3.49 18.49 -3.32
C TYR A 30 -3.43 18.01 -1.86
N ILE A 31 -4.55 18.07 -1.17
CA ILE A 31 -4.71 17.58 0.21
C ILE A 31 -5.33 16.18 0.14
N GLY A 32 -4.59 15.15 0.56
CA GLY A 32 -5.13 13.79 0.68
C GLY A 32 -6.19 13.68 1.79
N LYS A 33 -7.20 12.83 1.58
CA LYS A 33 -8.21 12.56 2.60
C LYS A 33 -7.66 11.57 3.62
N PRO A 34 -7.55 11.94 4.90
CA PRO A 34 -7.07 11.01 5.91
C PRO A 34 -8.04 9.84 6.11
N THR A 35 -7.49 8.65 6.34
CA THR A 35 -8.27 7.49 6.77
C THR A 35 -8.74 7.69 8.21
N PHE A 36 -10.02 7.45 8.48
CA PHE A 36 -10.63 7.67 9.79
C PHE A 36 -10.38 6.47 10.74
N ILE A 37 -9.17 6.33 11.25
CA ILE A 37 -8.89 5.49 12.43
C ILE A 37 -8.68 6.39 13.65
N SER A 38 -9.29 6.05 14.78
CA SER A 38 -9.02 6.77 16.03
C SER A 38 -7.61 6.45 16.52
N MET A 39 -6.96 7.42 17.16
CA MET A 39 -5.60 7.26 17.69
C MET A 39 -5.48 6.05 18.62
N ASP A 40 -6.44 5.85 19.53
CA ASP A 40 -6.43 4.70 20.46
C ASP A 40 -6.47 3.34 19.74
N LYS A 41 -7.20 3.26 18.62
CA LYS A 41 -7.28 2.03 17.82
C LYS A 41 -5.97 1.78 17.08
N LEU A 42 -5.34 2.84 16.58
CA LEU A 42 -4.04 2.74 15.92
C LEU A 42 -2.96 2.31 16.92
N GLU A 43 -2.90 2.94 18.09
CA GLU A 43 -1.95 2.61 19.14
C GLU A 43 -2.09 1.16 19.60
N LYS A 44 -3.32 0.69 19.82
CA LYS A 44 -3.57 -0.71 20.16
C LYS A 44 -3.03 -1.66 19.08
N LYS A 45 -3.31 -1.38 17.80
CA LYS A 45 -2.82 -2.17 16.66
C LYS A 45 -1.28 -2.19 16.58
N LEU A 46 -0.62 -1.07 16.87
CA LEU A 46 0.84 -0.98 16.88
C LEU A 46 1.47 -1.75 18.06
N ASN A 47 0.86 -1.70 19.24
CA ASN A 47 1.32 -2.48 20.40
C ASN A 47 1.19 -3.99 20.15
N GLU A 48 0.08 -4.42 19.53
CA GLU A 48 -0.09 -5.81 19.10
C GLU A 48 0.98 -6.22 18.09
N LEU A 49 1.27 -5.38 17.09
CA LEU A 49 2.34 -5.64 16.13
C LEU A 49 3.71 -5.74 16.81
N GLN A 50 4.02 -4.86 17.76
CA GLN A 50 5.28 -4.89 18.50
C GLN A 50 5.47 -6.21 19.28
N ALA A 51 4.40 -6.72 19.90
CA ALA A 51 4.45 -8.01 20.60
C ALA A 51 4.75 -9.16 19.62
N LEU A 52 4.12 -9.16 18.44
CA LEU A 52 4.34 -10.19 17.42
C LEU A 52 5.76 -10.21 16.85
N LEU A 53 6.45 -9.06 16.83
CA LEU A 53 7.85 -8.99 16.38
C LEU A 53 8.81 -9.76 17.30
N LEU A 54 8.44 -10.03 18.56
CA LEU A 54 9.26 -10.81 19.49
C LEU A 54 9.22 -12.32 19.21
N GLU A 55 8.18 -12.80 18.52
CA GLU A 55 7.99 -14.23 18.22
C GLU A 55 8.75 -14.68 16.94
N GLU A 56 9.43 -13.75 16.25
CA GLU A 56 10.22 -13.97 15.02
C GLU A 56 9.50 -14.67 13.85
N ASP A 57 8.16 -14.77 13.87
CA ASP A 57 7.35 -15.31 12.77
C ASP A 57 6.96 -14.22 11.75
N ILE A 58 7.64 -14.24 10.61
CA ILE A 58 7.46 -13.24 9.56
C ILE A 58 6.09 -13.33 8.85
N GLU A 59 5.45 -14.50 8.81
CA GLU A 59 4.14 -14.63 8.15
C GLU A 59 3.04 -14.03 9.02
N ILE A 60 3.10 -14.26 10.33
CA ILE A 60 2.17 -13.63 11.28
C ILE A 60 2.30 -12.09 11.24
N VAL A 61 3.53 -11.58 11.14
CA VAL A 61 3.78 -10.13 10.99
C VAL A 61 3.18 -9.59 9.69
N LYS A 62 3.32 -10.31 8.56
CA LYS A 62 2.71 -9.89 7.29
C LYS A 62 1.19 -9.93 7.33
N GLU A 63 0.59 -10.94 7.97
CA GLU A 63 -0.85 -11.02 8.20
C GLU A 63 -1.35 -9.83 9.03
N LYS A 64 -0.64 -9.50 10.11
CA LYS A 64 -0.98 -8.34 10.92
C LYS A 64 -0.85 -7.04 10.13
N MET A 65 0.17 -6.92 9.28
CA MET A 65 0.35 -5.75 8.41
C MET A 65 -0.81 -5.56 7.42
N GLU A 66 -1.35 -6.62 6.83
CA GLU A 66 -2.55 -6.55 5.98
C GLU A 66 -3.80 -6.09 6.75
N GLU A 67 -3.92 -6.47 8.01
CA GLU A 67 -5.02 -6.04 8.89
C GLU A 67 -4.92 -4.57 9.31
N ILE A 68 -3.69 -4.08 9.53
CA ILE A 68 -3.45 -2.68 9.94
C ILE A 68 -3.52 -1.74 8.74
N VAL A 69 -2.95 -2.15 7.61
CA VAL A 69 -2.87 -1.36 6.38
C VAL A 69 -3.59 -2.13 5.26
N PRO A 70 -4.91 -1.91 5.05
CA PRO A 70 -5.69 -2.70 4.10
C PRO A 70 -5.22 -2.58 2.63
N THR A 71 -4.47 -1.53 2.31
CA THR A 71 -3.86 -1.32 0.98
C THR A 71 -2.50 -1.99 0.84
N TYR A 72 -1.97 -2.62 1.89
CA TYR A 72 -0.77 -3.44 1.81
C TYR A 72 -1.06 -4.70 0.99
N SER A 73 -0.18 -4.97 0.02
CA SER A 73 -0.30 -6.11 -0.87
C SER A 73 0.98 -6.91 -0.85
N ARG A 74 0.88 -8.22 -0.57
CA ARG A 74 1.98 -9.16 -0.76
C ARG A 74 2.20 -9.33 -2.27
N VAL A 75 3.25 -8.70 -2.79
CA VAL A 75 3.62 -8.84 -4.21
C VAL A 75 4.08 -10.28 -4.46
N ASP A 76 3.19 -11.11 -5.01
CA ASP A 76 3.51 -12.46 -5.47
C ASP A 76 4.06 -12.41 -6.90
N TYR A 77 5.39 -12.36 -7.02
CA TYR A 77 6.10 -12.31 -8.30
C TYR A 77 5.90 -13.58 -9.16
N SER A 78 5.33 -14.66 -8.62
CA SER A 78 5.12 -15.92 -9.35
C SER A 78 3.85 -15.93 -10.22
N LYS A 79 2.92 -14.99 -10.00
CA LYS A 79 1.57 -15.02 -10.61
C LYS A 79 1.25 -13.88 -11.58
N LYS A 80 2.08 -12.84 -11.71
CA LYS A 80 1.79 -11.71 -12.60
C LYS A 80 2.15 -12.05 -14.05
N SER A 81 1.12 -12.30 -14.88
CA SER A 81 1.26 -12.39 -16.33
C SER A 81 1.54 -11.00 -16.91
N ARG A 82 2.28 -10.91 -18.04
CA ARG A 82 2.54 -9.63 -18.73
C ARG A 82 1.25 -8.87 -19.07
N LYS A 83 0.11 -9.57 -19.27
CA LYS A 83 -1.20 -8.97 -19.52
C LYS A 83 -1.75 -8.16 -18.32
N ASP A 84 -1.47 -8.58 -17.09
CA ASP A 84 -1.99 -7.91 -15.90
C ASP A 84 -1.30 -6.55 -15.66
N LEU A 85 -0.07 -6.41 -16.17
CA LEU A 85 0.70 -5.16 -16.14
C LEU A 85 0.21 -4.17 -17.21
N GLU A 86 -0.25 -4.63 -18.38
CA GLU A 86 -0.79 -3.79 -19.45
C GLU A 86 -2.19 -3.23 -19.10
N VAL A 87 -3.03 -4.01 -18.41
CA VAL A 87 -4.39 -3.56 -18.00
C VAL A 87 -4.32 -2.39 -17.02
N ALA A 88 -3.34 -2.34 -16.12
CA ALA A 88 -3.15 -1.22 -15.20
C ALA A 88 -2.80 0.09 -15.92
N ILE A 89 -2.07 0.01 -17.04
CA ILE A 89 -1.68 1.17 -17.86
C ILE A 89 -2.81 1.60 -18.82
N SER A 90 -3.70 0.68 -19.18
CA SER A 90 -4.74 0.91 -20.19
C SER A 90 -6.03 1.53 -19.64
N LYS A 91 -6.28 1.42 -18.33
CA LYS A 91 -7.48 2.00 -17.68
C LYS A 91 -7.44 3.54 -17.53
N ASP A 92 -6.30 4.17 -17.85
CA ASP A 92 -6.06 5.61 -17.72
C ASP A 92 -6.30 6.41 -19.03
N LYS A 93 -6.92 5.78 -20.05
CA LYS A 93 -7.19 6.43 -21.35
C LYS A 93 -8.65 6.80 -21.62
N GLU A 94 -9.54 6.73 -20.63
CA GLU A 94 -10.93 7.19 -20.76
C GLU A 94 -11.33 8.16 -19.64
#